data_AF-T1ADI3-F1
#
_entry.id   AF-T1ADI3-F1
#
_cell.length_a   1.000
_cell.length_b   1.000
_cell.length_c   1.000
_cell.angle_alpha   90.00
_cell.angle_beta   90.00
_cell.angle_gamma   90.00
#
_symmetry.space_group_name_H-M   'P 1'
#
loop_
_entity.id
_entity.type
_entity.pdbx_description
1 polymer ?
#
loop_
_entity_poly.entity_id
_entity_poly.type
_entity_poly.pdbx_seq_one_letter_code
_entity_poly.pdbx_strand_id
1 'polypeptide(L)' 'RKPRDADLAVLERELSERLATRVELLSARGGRGKLVLHYHNLDALDGLLAKLRR' A
#
# COMPACT_ATOMS: atom_id res chain seq x y z
N ARG A 1 22.68 3.93 -6.74
CA ARG A 1 21.21 3.95 -6.90
C ARG A 1 20.66 2.77 -6.12
N LYS A 2 19.92 3.00 -5.02
CA LYS A 2 19.40 1.89 -4.21
C LYS A 2 18.18 1.29 -4.93
N PRO A 3 18.15 -0.02 -5.21
CA PRO A 3 17.00 -0.68 -5.87
C PRO A 3 15.70 -0.61 -5.06
N ARG A 4 15.81 -0.37 -3.74
CA ARG A 4 14.68 -0.34 -2.79
C ARG A 4 13.53 0.59 -3.19
N ASP A 5 13.82 1.72 -3.84
CA ASP A 5 12.78 2.69 -4.24
C ASP A 5 11.97 2.21 -5.46
N ALA A 6 12.58 1.43 -6.37
CA ALA A 6 11.89 0.87 -7.52
C ALA A 6 10.94 -0.27 -7.10
N ASP A 7 11.40 -1.14 -6.21
CA ASP A 7 10.57 -2.22 -5.64
C ASP A 7 9.37 -1.66 -4.87
N LEU A 8 9.55 -0.54 -4.16
CA LEU A 8 8.48 0.17 -3.46
C LEU A 8 7.43 0.74 -4.40
N ALA A 9 7.84 1.41 -5.48
CA ALA A 9 6.91 1.97 -6.46
C ALA A 9 6.10 0.87 -7.17
N VAL A 10 6.73 -0.28 -7.45
CA VAL A 10 6.04 -1.46 -8.00
C VAL A 10 5.03 -2.01 -7.00
N LEU A 11 5.42 -2.18 -5.74
CA LEU A 11 4.53 -2.63 -4.66
C LEU A 11 3.35 -1.68 -4.45
N GLU A 12 3.58 -0.38 -4.43
CA GLU A 12 2.53 0.64 -4.28
C GLU A 12 1.50 0.53 -5.41
N ARG A 13 1.98 0.37 -6.63
CA ARG A 13 1.12 0.25 -7.81
C ARG A 13 0.35 -1.07 -7.82
N GLU A 14 1.00 -2.20 -7.54
CA GLU A 14 0.32 -3.49 -7.45
C GLU A 14 -0.73 -3.51 -6.33
N LEU A 15 -0.42 -2.94 -5.17
CA LEU A 15 -1.37 -2.82 -4.07
C LEU A 15 -2.53 -1.90 -4.45
N SER A 16 -2.27 -0.75 -5.08
CA SER A 16 -3.34 0.14 -5.54
C SER A 16 -4.26 -0.53 -6.56
N GLU A 17 -3.69 -1.29 -7.52
CA GLU A 17 -4.46 -2.04 -8.52
C GLU A 17 -5.29 -3.16 -7.87
N ARG A 18 -4.69 -3.94 -6.95
CA ARG A 18 -5.37 -5.06 -6.27
C ARG A 18 -6.46 -4.62 -5.31
N LEU A 19 -6.25 -3.48 -4.67
CA LEU A 19 -7.12 -2.95 -3.63
C LEU A 19 -8.13 -1.94 -4.18
N ALA A 20 -8.01 -1.56 -5.47
CA ALA A 20 -8.81 -0.54 -6.14
C ALA A 20 -8.88 0.77 -5.33
N THR A 21 -7.79 1.11 -4.63
CA THR A 21 -7.72 2.27 -3.77
C THR A 21 -6.37 2.95 -3.84
N ARG A 22 -6.29 4.19 -3.36
CA ARG A 22 -5.04 4.92 -3.27
C ARG A 22 -4.21 4.38 -2.11
N VAL A 23 -3.07 3.79 -2.45
CA VAL A 23 -2.06 3.30 -1.52
C VAL A 23 -0.85 4.24 -1.60
N GLU A 24 -0.33 4.65 -0.45
CA GLU A 24 0.92 5.40 -0.36
C GLU A 24 1.91 4.61 0.51
N LEU A 25 3.08 4.31 -0.04
CA LEU A 25 4.18 3.70 0.71
C LEU A 25 5.27 4.72 1.01
N LEU A 26 5.41 5.02 2.29
CA LEU A 26 6.46 5.88 2.81
C LEU A 26 7.55 5.02 3.42
N SER A 27 8.72 4.95 2.79
CA SER A 27 9.87 4.25 3.38
C SER A 27 10.85 5.19 4.03
N ALA A 28 11.18 4.93 5.30
CA ALA A 28 12.14 5.65 6.09
C ALA A 28 13.48 4.90 6.18
N ARG A 29 14.55 5.63 6.54
CA ARG A 29 15.86 5.01 6.78
C ARG A 29 15.78 3.97 7.91
N GLY A 30 16.42 2.83 7.68
CA GLY A 30 16.54 1.73 8.65
C GLY A 30 15.54 0.60 8.48
N GLY A 31 14.90 0.44 7.31
CA GLY A 31 13.93 -0.64 7.08
C GLY A 31 12.56 -0.39 7.72
N ARG A 32 12.34 0.83 8.22
CA ARG A 32 11.04 1.29 8.71
C ARG A 32 10.26 1.85 7.54
N GLY A 33 8.97 1.53 7.47
CA GLY A 33 8.07 2.09 6.47
C GLY A 33 6.69 2.33 7.06
N LYS A 34 5.89 3.13 6.37
CA LYS A 34 4.50 3.40 6.67
C LYS A 34 3.70 3.15 5.40
N LEU A 35 2.67 2.32 5.51
CA LEU A 35 1.69 2.09 4.47
C LEU A 35 0.45 2.90 4.83
N VAL A 36 0.01 3.79 3.94
CA VAL A 36 -1.22 4.56 4.10
C VAL A 36 -2.21 4.09 3.04
N LEU A 37 -3.36 3.60 3.48
CA LEU A 37 -4.46 3.16 2.63
C LEU A 37 -5.57 4.20 2.75
N HIS A 38 -5.86 4.90 1.66
CA HIS A 38 -7.03 5.75 1.60
C HIS A 38 -8.25 4.88 1.29
N TYR A 39 -9.43 5.26 1.76
CA TYR A 39 -10.68 4.63 1.39
C TYR A 39 -11.74 5.71 1.27
N HIS A 40 -12.70 5.50 0.37
CA HIS A 40 -13.75 6.48 0.07
C HIS A 40 -15.07 6.17 0.78
N ASN A 41 -15.26 4.94 1.27
CA ASN A 41 -16.47 4.49 1.98
C ASN A 41 -16.14 3.30 2.92
N LEU A 42 -17.12 2.92 3.74
CA LEU A 42 -16.98 1.80 4.68
C LEU A 42 -16.87 0.45 3.96
N ASP A 43 -17.58 0.25 2.85
CA ASP A 43 -17.48 -0.98 2.05
C ASP A 43 -16.06 -1.23 1.53
N ALA A 44 -15.37 -0.17 1.10
CA ALA A 44 -13.97 -0.24 0.69
C ALA A 44 -13.07 -0.58 1.88
N LEU A 45 -13.29 0.02 3.05
CA LEU A 45 -12.55 -0.33 4.27
C LEU A 45 -12.70 -1.82 4.61
N ASP A 46 -13.93 -2.36 4.57
CA ASP A 46 -14.20 -3.77 4.82
C ASP A 46 -13.56 -4.67 3.76
N GLY A 47 -13.60 -4.29 2.49
CA GLY A 47 -12.93 -4.98 1.40
C GLY A 47 -11.40 -5.01 1.55
N LEU A 48 -10.80 -3.92 2.04
CA LEU A 48 -9.37 -3.82 2.35
C LEU A 48 -8.99 -4.73 3.52
N LEU A 49 -9.74 -4.63 4.63
CA LEU A 49 -9.53 -5.44 5.83
C LEU A 49 -9.65 -6.94 5.53
N ALA A 50 -10.64 -7.34 4.73
CA ALA A 50 -10.83 -8.73 4.33
C ALA A 50 -9.65 -9.26 3.51
N LYS A 51 -9.03 -8.42 2.67
CA LYS A 51 -7.83 -8.80 1.89
C LYS A 51 -6.56 -8.88 2.73
N LEU A 52 -6.41 -8.04 3.76
CA LEU A 52 -5.26 -8.07 4.67
C LEU A 52 -5.31 -9.21 5.70
N ARG A 53 -6.50 -9.68 6.08
CA ARG A 53 -6.68 -10.71 7.12
C ARG A 53 -6.50 -12.15 6.63
N ARG A 54 -6.20 -12.37 5.34
CA ARG A 54 -6.15 -13.69 4.70
C ARG A 54 -4.72 -14.16 4.46
#